data_AF-A0A376ALS9-F1
#
_entry.id   AF-A0A376ALS9-F1
#
_cell.length_a   1.000
_cell.length_b   1.000
_cell.length_c   1.000
_cell.angle_alpha   90.00
_cell.angle_beta   90.00
_cell.angle_gamma   90.00
#
_symmetry.space_group_name_H-M   'P 1'
#
loop_
_entity.id
_entity.type
_entity.pdbx_description
1 polymer ?
#
loop_
_entity_poly.entity_id
_entity_poly.type
_entity_poly.pdbx_seq_one_letter_code
_entity_poly.pdbx_strand_id
1 'polypeptide(L)' 'MSHAFYIYFSYGISAVIVLALIAWVWLDGRARQAELKALEAAGIRRRSAAGVSGASE' A
#
# COMPACT_ATOMS: atom_id res chain seq x y z
N MET A 1 32.05 -25.11 -3.28
CA MET A 1 31.07 -24.01 -3.12
C MET A 1 30.76 -23.87 -1.63
N SER A 2 31.05 -22.72 -1.02
CA SER A 2 30.89 -22.52 0.44
C SER A 2 29.41 -22.42 0.83
N HIS A 3 28.99 -23.02 1.95
CA HIS A 3 27.63 -22.86 2.51
C HIS A 3 27.27 -21.39 2.76
N ALA A 4 28.25 -20.55 3.11
CA ALA A 4 28.04 -19.13 3.30
C ALA A 4 27.52 -18.43 2.03
N PHE A 5 27.99 -18.84 0.85
CA PHE A 5 27.51 -18.28 -0.42
C PHE A 5 26.02 -18.55 -0.61
N TYR A 6 25.58 -19.79 -0.37
CA TYR A 6 24.15 -20.15 -0.46
C TYR A 6 23.30 -19.41 0.57
N ILE A 7 23.81 -19.21 1.78
CA ILE A 7 23.13 -18.46 2.84
C ILE A 7 22.91 -17.01 2.40
N TYR A 8 23.98 -16.31 2.02
CA TYR A 8 23.87 -14.91 1.59
C TYR A 8 23.00 -14.76 0.34
N PHE A 9 23.10 -15.68 -0.62
CA PHE A 9 22.28 -15.64 -1.83
C PHE A 9 20.80 -15.85 -1.52
N SER A 10 20.46 -16.82 -0.66
CA SER A 10 19.08 -17.10 -0.25
C SER A 10 18.46 -15.91 0.50
N TYR A 11 19.20 -15.32 1.45
CA TYR A 11 18.74 -14.13 2.17
C TYR A 11 18.69 -12.90 1.27
N GLY A 12 19.63 -12.76 0.32
CA GLY A 12 19.64 -11.68 -0.65
C GLY A 12 18.41 -11.71 -1.55
N ILE A 13 18.08 -12.87 -2.12
CA ILE A 13 16.85 -13.05 -2.92
C ILE A 13 15.61 -12.79 -2.07
N SER A 14 15.57 -13.32 -0.85
CA SER A 14 14.45 -13.08 0.07
C SER A 14 14.23 -11.59 0.33
N ALA A 15 15.31 -10.85 0.61
CA ALA A 15 15.26 -9.41 0.83
C ALA A 15 14.77 -8.65 -0.42
N VAL A 16 15.25 -9.04 -1.61
CA VAL A 16 14.80 -8.44 -2.88
C VAL A 16 13.30 -8.66 -3.09
N ILE A 17 12.79 -9.87 -2.84
CA ILE A 17 11.36 -10.17 -2.96
C ILE A 17 10.54 -9.33 -1.98
N VAL A 18 10.96 -9.23 -0.71
CA VAL A 18 10.28 -8.40 0.29
C VAL A 18 10.25 -6.93 -0.14
N LEU A 19 11.37 -6.38 -0.61
CA LEU A 19 11.43 -5.00 -1.09
C LEU A 19 10.54 -4.78 -2.32
N ALA A 20 10.48 -5.75 -3.24
CA ALA A 20 9.59 -5.68 -4.39
C ALA A 20 8.11 -5.66 -3.98
N LEU A 21 7.71 -6.47 -3.00
CA LEU A 21 6.34 -6.46 -2.47
C LEU A 21 6.01 -5.15 -1.76
N ILE A 22 6.93 -4.61 -0.96
CA ILE A 22 6.76 -3.30 -0.31
C ILE A 22 6.57 -2.22 -1.36
N ALA A 23 7.44 -2.19 -2.38
CA ALA A 23 7.35 -1.22 -3.47
C ALA A 23 6.03 -1.35 -4.22
N TRP A 24 5.57 -2.57 -4.49
CA TRP A 24 4.30 -2.85 -5.15
C TRP A 24 3.11 -2.28 -4.37
N VAL A 25 3.01 -2.59 -3.07
CA VAL A 25 1.93 -2.10 -2.20
C VAL A 25 1.96 -0.58 -2.09
N TRP A 26 3.15 0.00 -1.99
CA TRP A 26 3.31 1.45 -1.95
C TRP A 26 2.82 2.11 -3.25
N LEU A 27 3.17 1.55 -4.41
CA LEU A 27 2.70 2.03 -5.71
C LEU A 27 1.17 1.88 -5.87
N ASP A 28 0.59 0.76 -5.45
CA ASP A 28 -0.87 0.55 -5.45
C ASP A 28 -1.58 1.60 -4.59
N GLY A 29 -1.07 1.82 -3.37
CA GLY A 29 -1.58 2.87 -2.48
C GLY A 29 -1.48 4.26 -3.10
N ARG A 30 -0.34 4.58 -3.74
CA ARG A 30 -0.12 5.86 -4.42
C ARG A 30 -1.12 6.08 -5.55
N ALA A 31 -1.41 5.07 -6.35
CA ALA A 31 -2.37 5.13 -7.45
C ALA A 31 -3.79 5.40 -6.93
N ARG A 32 -4.22 4.70 -5.88
CA ARG A 32 -5.53 4.92 -5.23
C ARG A 32 -5.66 6.32 -4.64
N GLN A 33 -4.60 6.82 -4.00
CA GLN A 33 -4.60 8.19 -3.45
C GLN A 33 -4.69 9.26 -4.54
N ALA A 34 -4.09 9.03 -5.71
CA ALA A 34 -4.20 9.95 -6.85
C ALA A 34 -5.64 10.02 -7.37
N GLU A 35 -6.32 8.88 -7.46
CA GLU A 35 -7.73 8.81 -7.85
C GLU A 35 -8.64 9.50 -6.83
N LEU A 36 -8.45 9.24 -5.53
CA LEU A 36 -9.19 9.92 -4.47
C LEU A 36 -9.00 11.44 -4.53
N LYS A 37 -7.77 11.92 -4.74
CA LYS A 37 -7.47 13.35 -4.88
C LYS A 37 -8.16 13.96 -6.11
N ALA A 38 -8.25 13.23 -7.21
CA ALA A 38 -8.97 13.68 -8.40
C ALA A 38 -10.48 13.82 -8.14
N LEU A 39 -11.07 12.87 -7.41
CA LEU A 39 -12.49 12.90 -7.01
C LEU A 39 -12.78 14.01 -5.99
N GLU A 40 -11.87 14.27 -5.06
CA GLU A 40 -11.95 15.41 -4.12
C GLU A 40 -11.88 16.75 -4.86
N ALA A 41 -10.98 16.89 -5.83
CA ALA A 41 -10.90 18.09 -6.67
C ALA A 41 -12.16 18.30 -7.52
N ALA A 42 -12.83 17.22 -7.93
CA ALA A 42 -14.13 17.26 -8.61
C ALA A 42 -15.30 17.60 -7.65
N GLY A 43 -15.03 17.83 -6.36
CA GLY A 43 -16.04 18.21 -5.37
C GLY A 43 -16.94 17.06 -4.89
N ILE A 44 -16.62 15.81 -5.24
CA ILE A 44 -17.39 14.63 -4.80
C ILE A 44 -17.00 14.31 -3.36
N ARG A 45 -17.73 14.91 -2.39
CA ARG A 45 -17.52 14.64 -0.97
C ARG A 45 -18.17 13.29 -0.63
N ARG A 46 -17.34 12.33 -0.20
CA ARG A 46 -17.74 10.95 0.11
C ARG A 46 -18.86 10.95 1.18
N ARG A 47 -20.09 10.57 0.80
CA ARG A 47 -21.26 10.50 1.71
C ARG A 47 -21.08 9.56 2.92
N SER A 48 -20.04 8.73 2.93
CA SER A 48 -19.73 7.79 4.03
C SER A 48 -19.39 8.47 5.36
N ALA A 49 -19.11 9.77 5.39
CA ALA A 49 -18.93 10.51 6.65
C ALA A 49 -20.24 10.71 7.44
N ALA A 50 -21.40 10.48 6.83
CA ALA A 50 -22.70 10.66 7.49
C ALA A 50 -23.07 9.56 8.50
N GLY A 51 -22.30 8.47 8.57
CA GLY A 51 -22.60 7.32 9.45
C GLY A 51 -22.26 7.49 10.93
N VAL A 52 -21.56 8.57 11.34
CA VAL A 52 -21.19 8.82 12.75
C VAL A 52 -22.16 9.79 13.45
N SER A 53 -23.17 10.30 12.73
CA SER A 53 -24.12 11.28 13.29
C SER A 53 -25.45 10.68 13.77
N GLY A 54 -25.64 9.36 13.74
CA GLY A 54 -26.93 8.70 14.01
C GLY A 54 -26.93 7.67 15.13
N ALA A 55 -25.94 7.65 16.04
CA ALA A 55 -25.83 6.67 17.12
C ALA A 55 -26.10 7.28 18.51
N SER A 56 -26.98 8.27 18.58
CA SER A 56 -27.47 8.83 19.84
C SER A 56 -28.95 9.15 19.73
N GLU A 57 -29.79 8.11 19.79
CA GLU A 57 -31.19 8.17 20.22
C GLU A 57 -31.63 6.76 20.66
#